data_AF-A0AAW9KGB6-F1
#
_entry.id   AF-A0AAW9KGB6-F1
#
_cell.length_a   1.000
_cell.length_b   1.000
_cell.length_c   1.000
_cell.angle_alpha   90.00
_cell.angle_beta   90.00
_cell.angle_gamma   90.00
#
_symmetry.space_group_name_H-M   'P 1'
#
loop_
_entity.id
_entity.type
_entity.pdbx_description
1 polymer ?
#
loop_
_entity_poly.entity_id
_entity_poly.type
_entity_poly.pdbx_seq_one_letter_code
_entity_poly.pdbx_strand_id
1 'polypeptide(L)'
;MLDQNRIESLVSMIKDSKEVIFIGIQLTSEVWRLQRELIFMGKRTSAFLDPNYQVSEVDKVGADSLVICLQYNRQQDNHNERLIKKAKSKG
;
A
#
# COMPACT_ATOMS: atom_id res chain seq x y z
N MET A 1 -9.22 0.09 21.50
CA MET A 1 -9.92 1.16 20.76
C MET A 1 -9.00 1.61 19.64
N LEU A 2 -9.49 1.82 18.42
CA LEU A 2 -8.67 2.34 17.33
C LEU A 2 -8.40 3.83 17.54
N ASP A 3 -7.21 4.30 17.14
CA ASP A 3 -6.82 5.71 17.23
C ASP A 3 -7.47 6.49 16.07
N GLN A 4 -8.47 7.32 16.40
CA GLN A 4 -9.25 8.07 15.43
C GLN A 4 -8.39 9.03 14.60
N ASN A 5 -7.40 9.68 15.21
CA ASN A 5 -6.54 10.64 14.51
C ASN A 5 -5.68 9.94 13.44
N ARG A 6 -5.23 8.71 13.73
CA ARG A 6 -4.51 7.89 12.74
C ARG A 6 -5.40 7.44 11.59
N ILE A 7 -6.65 7.11 11.87
CA ILE A 7 -7.63 6.76 10.83
C ILE A 7 -7.86 7.96 9.91
N GLU A 8 -8.11 9.13 10.47
CA GLU A 8 -8.34 10.36 9.70
C GLU A 8 -7.13 10.75 8.85
N SER A 9 -5.92 10.63 9.41
CA SER A 9 -4.67 10.85 8.68
C SER A 9 -4.52 9.88 7.50
N LEU A 10 -4.76 8.57 7.70
CA LEU A 10 -4.73 7.58 6.63
C LEU A 10 -5.78 7.88 5.55
N VAL A 11 -6.99 8.26 5.94
CA VAL A 11 -8.06 8.62 5.00
C VAL A 11 -7.68 9.86 4.17
N SER A 12 -7.04 10.86 4.78
CA SER A 12 -6.54 12.04 4.05
C SER A 12 -5.48 11.63 3.02
N MET A 13 -4.48 10.85 3.43
CA MET A 13 -3.45 10.35 2.52
C MET A 13 -4.05 9.55 1.35
N ILE A 14 -5.06 8.72 1.62
CA ILE A 14 -5.76 7.98 0.57
C ILE A 14 -6.44 8.97 -0.37
N LYS A 15 -7.17 9.99 0.13
CA LYS A 15 -7.87 10.98 -0.70
C LYS A 15 -6.92 11.76 -1.61
N ASP A 16 -5.79 12.21 -1.06
CA ASP A 16 -4.83 13.07 -1.76
C ASP A 16 -4.00 12.31 -2.81
N SER A 17 -3.84 10.99 -2.65
CA SER A 17 -3.12 10.15 -3.62
C SER A 17 -3.90 9.91 -4.92
N LYS A 18 -3.20 9.78 -6.06
CA LYS A 18 -3.79 9.29 -7.32
C LYS A 18 -3.64 7.79 -7.49
N GLU A 19 -2.69 7.20 -6.79
CA GLU A 19 -2.34 5.79 -6.88
C GLU A 19 -2.13 5.20 -5.48
N VAL A 20 -2.67 4.01 -5.23
CA VAL A 20 -2.50 3.28 -3.96
C VAL A 20 -1.91 1.90 -4.22
N ILE A 21 -0.72 1.64 -3.71
CA ILE A 21 0.00 0.39 -3.89
C ILE A 21 0.01 -0.37 -2.57
N PHE A 22 -0.59 -1.55 -2.55
CA PHE A 22 -0.58 -2.46 -1.41
C PHE A 22 0.61 -3.42 -1.53
N ILE A 23 1.46 -3.42 -0.51
CA ILE A 23 2.59 -4.35 -0.37
C ILE A 23 2.42 -5.20 0.88
N GLY A 24 3.02 -6.39 0.87
CA GLY A 24 2.86 -7.40 1.92
C GLY A 24 2.55 -8.77 1.34
N ILE A 25 2.76 -9.81 2.15
CA ILE A 25 2.54 -11.21 1.73
C ILE A 25 1.29 -11.71 2.45
N GLN A 26 0.45 -12.49 1.75
CA GLN A 26 -0.88 -12.93 2.22
C GLN A 26 -1.85 -11.76 2.44
N LEU A 27 -2.05 -10.94 1.40
CA LEU A 27 -3.07 -9.89 1.42
C LEU A 27 -4.46 -10.49 1.67
N THR A 28 -5.17 -9.96 2.66
CA THR A 28 -6.48 -10.46 3.07
C THR A 28 -7.60 -10.01 2.12
N SER A 29 -8.78 -10.61 2.23
CA SER A 29 -9.96 -10.29 1.41
C SER A 29 -10.36 -8.81 1.49
N GLU A 30 -10.10 -8.16 2.63
CA GLU A 30 -10.37 -6.75 2.87
C GLU A 30 -9.54 -5.84 1.96
N VAL A 31 -8.29 -6.22 1.66
CA VAL A 31 -7.41 -5.47 0.75
C VAL A 31 -8.01 -5.46 -0.65
N TRP A 32 -8.44 -6.63 -1.13
CA TRP A 32 -9.07 -6.77 -2.44
C TRP A 32 -10.39 -6.01 -2.53
N ARG A 33 -11.17 -5.99 -1.44
CA ARG A 33 -12.39 -5.19 -1.37
C ARG A 33 -12.08 -3.70 -1.45
N LEU A 34 -11.15 -3.22 -0.62
CA LEU A 34 -10.74 -1.81 -0.61
C LEU A 34 -10.17 -1.38 -1.96
N GLN A 35 -9.38 -2.24 -2.61
CA GLN A 35 -8.87 -1.98 -3.95
C GLN A 35 -9.99 -1.67 -4.94
N ARG A 36 -11.08 -2.45 -4.95
CA ARG A 36 -12.24 -2.18 -5.81
C ARG A 36 -12.92 -0.85 -5.48
N GLU A 37 -13.08 -0.55 -4.19
CA GLU A 37 -13.68 0.72 -3.76
C GLU A 37 -12.84 1.91 -4.22
N LEU A 38 -11.50 1.83 -4.09
CA LEU A 38 -10.58 2.87 -4.56
C LEU A 38 -10.62 3.06 -6.08
N ILE A 39 -10.78 1.98 -6.84
CA ILE A 39 -10.98 2.04 -8.30
C ILE A 39 -12.27 2.81 -8.63
N PHE A 40 -13.38 2.54 -7.94
CA PHE A 40 -14.62 3.30 -8.13
C PHE A 40 -14.49 4.77 -7.74
N MET A 41 -13.54 5.11 -6.87
CA MET A 41 -13.17 6.51 -6.55
C MET A 41 -12.21 7.14 -7.57
N GLY A 42 -11.90 6.45 -8.67
CA GLY A 42 -11.02 6.95 -9.73
C GLY A 42 -9.53 6.83 -9.45
N LYS A 43 -9.12 6.03 -8.45
CA LYS A 43 -7.71 5.84 -8.10
C LYS A 43 -7.10 4.67 -8.86
N ARG A 44 -5.83 4.78 -9.24
CA ARG A 44 -5.03 3.64 -9.70
C ARG A 44 -4.65 2.80 -8.49
N THR A 45 -4.65 1.48 -8.62
CA THR A 45 -4.31 0.62 -7.50
C THR A 45 -3.55 -0.62 -7.94
N SER A 46 -2.66 -1.10 -7.07
CA SER A 46 -1.89 -2.33 -7.28
C SER A 46 -1.85 -3.16 -6.01
N ALA A 47 -2.15 -4.45 -6.13
CA ALA A 47 -2.10 -5.45 -5.07
C ALA A 47 -1.72 -6.79 -5.72
N PHE A 48 -0.99 -7.65 -5.00
CA PHE A 48 -0.26 -8.74 -5.64
C PHE A 48 -0.48 -10.06 -4.92
N LEU A 49 -0.87 -11.09 -5.69
CA LEU A 49 -0.90 -12.47 -5.22
C LEU A 49 0.52 -13.04 -5.07
N ASP A 50 1.39 -12.74 -6.04
CA ASP A 50 2.81 -13.07 -6.01
C ASP A 50 3.63 -11.84 -5.57
N PRO A 51 4.31 -11.91 -4.40
CA PRO A 51 5.11 -10.81 -3.88
C PRO A 51 6.25 -10.33 -4.77
N ASN A 52 6.73 -11.15 -5.71
CA ASN A 52 7.83 -10.78 -6.59
C ASN A 52 7.49 -9.57 -7.48
N TYR A 53 6.22 -9.42 -7.87
CA TYR A 53 5.77 -8.28 -8.68
C TYR A 53 5.77 -6.95 -7.92
N GLN A 54 5.70 -6.99 -6.58
CA GLN A 54 5.70 -5.79 -5.73
C GLN A 54 6.98 -4.96 -5.92
N VAL A 55 8.12 -5.62 -6.15
CA VAL A 55 9.41 -4.95 -6.34
C VAL A 55 9.38 -4.01 -7.55
N SER A 56 8.82 -4.51 -8.67
CA SER A 56 8.72 -3.78 -9.93
C SER A 56 7.70 -2.65 -9.89
N GLU A 57 6.69 -2.77 -9.02
CA GLU A 57 5.70 -1.71 -8.85
C GLU A 57 6.23 -0.59 -7.96
N VAL A 58 6.93 -0.96 -6.88
CA VAL A 58 7.60 0.03 -6.02
C VAL A 58 8.64 0.84 -6.81
N ASP A 59 9.21 0.30 -7.89
CA ASP A 59 10.11 1.06 -8.79
C ASP A 59 9.43 2.20 -9.53
N LYS A 60 8.11 2.13 -9.71
CA LYS A 60 7.31 3.11 -10.45
C LYS A 60 6.64 4.15 -9.55
N VAL A 61 6.80 4.04 -8.22
CA VAL A 61 6.27 5.00 -7.24
C VAL A 61 6.70 6.42 -7.62
N GLY A 62 5.72 7.32 -7.62
CA GLY A 62 5.93 8.75 -7.85
C GLY A 62 5.31 9.60 -6.75
N ALA A 63 5.35 10.93 -6.94
CA ALA A 63 4.92 11.91 -5.93
C ALA A 63 3.44 11.82 -5.51
N ASP A 64 2.57 11.26 -6.35
CA ASP A 64 1.14 11.10 -6.08
C ASP A 64 0.77 9.67 -5.62
N SER A 65 1.77 8.82 -5.35
CA SER A 65 1.57 7.41 -4.99
C SER A 65 1.59 7.23 -3.47
N LEU A 66 0.61 6.50 -2.94
CA LEU A 66 0.56 6.05 -1.55
C LEU A 66 0.91 4.56 -1.48
N VAL A 67 1.95 4.21 -0.74
CA VAL A 67 2.30 2.81 -0.47
C VAL A 67 1.78 2.39 0.91
N ILE A 68 0.92 1.37 0.94
CA ILE A 68 0.38 0.79 2.17
C ILE A 68 1.00 -0.59 2.36
N CYS A 69 1.81 -0.73 3.41
CA CYS A 69 2.39 -2.01 3.78
C CYS A 69 1.51 -2.73 4.81
N LEU A 70 1.16 -3.97 4.51
CA LEU A 70 0.41 -4.86 5.39
C LEU A 70 1.34 -5.95 5.89
N GLN A 71 1.52 -6.01 7.20
CA GLN A 71 2.45 -6.90 7.86
C GLN A 71 1.75 -7.58 9.02
N TYR A 72 1.42 -8.86 8.84
CA TYR A 72 0.68 -9.66 9.81
C TYR A 72 1.60 -10.54 10.67
N ASN A 73 2.83 -10.78 10.21
CA ASN A 73 3.83 -11.57 10.94
C ASN A 73 5.22 -10.94 10.84
N ARG A 74 6.09 -11.28 11.81
CA ARG A 74 7.45 -10.74 11.90
C ARG A 74 8.46 -11.37 10.92
N GLN A 75 8.08 -12.47 10.26
CA GLN A 75 8.98 -13.19 9.36
C GLN A 75 9.23 -12.43 8.05
N GLN A 76 8.37 -11.46 7.74
CA GLN A 76 8.36 -10.73 6.48
C GLN A 76 9.00 -9.34 6.59
N ASP A 77 9.47 -8.97 7.80
CA ASP A 77 9.98 -7.65 8.16
C ASP A 77 11.07 -7.20 7.18
N ASN A 78 12.07 -8.05 6.92
CA ASN A 78 13.18 -7.69 6.03
C ASN A 78 12.73 -7.39 4.59
N HIS A 79 11.77 -8.14 4.06
CA HIS A 79 11.25 -7.92 2.70
C HIS A 79 10.44 -6.62 2.63
N ASN A 80 9.48 -6.48 3.54
CA ASN A 80 8.59 -5.32 3.62
C ASN A 80 9.37 -4.03 3.92
N GLU A 81 10.29 -4.06 4.87
CA GLU A 81 11.16 -2.92 5.18
C GLU A 81 11.96 -2.47 3.97
N ARG A 82 12.52 -3.40 3.20
CA ARG A 82 13.27 -3.08 1.99
C ARG A 82 12.39 -2.36 0.97
N LEU A 83 11.16 -2.84 0.77
CA LEU A 83 10.20 -2.21 -0.15
C LEU A 83 9.77 -0.82 0.35
N ILE A 84 9.48 -0.66 1.64
CA ILE A 84 9.13 0.64 2.23
C ILE A 84 10.29 1.64 2.09
N LYS A 85 11.52 1.23 2.45
CA LYS A 85 12.73 2.06 2.32
C LYS A 85 12.94 2.50 0.87
N LYS A 86 12.71 1.58 -0.08
CA LYS A 86 12.79 1.88 -1.51
C LYS A 86 11.71 2.87 -1.95
N ALA A 87 10.45 2.66 -1.56
CA ALA A 87 9.36 3.58 -1.87
C ALA A 87 9.65 5.00 -1.37
N LYS A 88 10.07 5.13 -0.10
CA LYS A 88 10.45 6.42 0.51
C LYS A 88 11.62 7.14 -0.17
N SER A 89 12.47 6.42 -0.90
CA SER A 89 13.58 7.05 -1.65
C SER A 89 13.13 7.69 -2.96
N LYS A 90 11.89 7.44 -3.39
CA LYS A 90 11.33 7.90 -4.67
C LYS A 90 10.40 9.12 -4.53
N GLY A 91 9.90 9.37 -3.32
CA GLY A 91 8.95 10.41 -2.95
C GLY A 91 8.38 10.12 -1.56
#